data_AF-A0A7M2T2Y5-F1
#
_entry.id   AF-A0A7M2T2Y5-F1
#
_cell.length_a   1.000
_cell.length_b   1.000
_cell.length_c   1.000
_cell.angle_alpha   90.00
_cell.angle_beta   90.00
_cell.angle_gamma   90.00
#
_symmetry.space_group_name_H-M   'P 1'
#
loop_
_entity.id
_entity.type
_entity.pdbx_description
1 polymer ?
#
loop_
_entity_poly.entity_id
_entity_poly.type
_entity_poly.pdbx_seq_one_letter_code
_entity_poly.pdbx_strand_id
1 'polypeptide(L)'
;MTVTPVSPGFSTIVQVLKLRDWQLGPGQPTLVMDQFSADDFRMVVDDRADVHVNSKDGRFYLGWFPLGRPGTDGEGWKIAVTGTAKVPGYSISFDTETPADIVAAAVTRVLGTSRPL
;
A
#
# COMPACT_ATOMS: atom_id res chain seq x y z
N MET A 1 16.94 49.25 13.01
CA MET A 1 16.23 47.94 12.99
C MET A 1 17.29 46.86 13.10
N THR A 2 17.30 46.10 14.19
CA THR A 2 18.31 45.07 14.43
C THR A 2 17.71 43.73 14.01
N VAL A 3 18.21 43.15 12.91
CA VAL A 3 17.74 41.86 12.40
C VAL A 3 18.30 40.76 13.29
N THR A 4 17.42 39.99 13.93
CA THR A 4 17.80 38.81 14.69
C THR A 4 18.34 37.75 13.71
N PRO A 5 19.57 37.24 13.89
CA PRO A 5 20.10 36.20 13.01
C PRO A 5 19.25 34.94 13.19
N VAL A 6 18.77 34.40 12.07
CA VAL A 6 18.06 33.12 12.03
C VAL A 6 19.05 32.05 12.45
N SER A 7 18.82 31.41 13.60
CA SER A 7 19.63 30.26 14.02
C SER A 7 19.49 29.13 12.98
N PRO A 8 20.57 28.45 12.57
CA PRO A 8 20.47 27.31 11.68
C PRO A 8 19.60 26.23 12.33
N GLY A 9 18.45 25.92 11.73
CA GLY A 9 17.39 25.10 12.33
C GLY A 9 17.71 23.62 12.51
N PHE A 10 18.92 23.16 12.19
CA PHE A 10 19.35 21.79 12.42
C PHE A 10 20.88 21.71 12.47
N SER A 11 21.44 21.49 13.66
CA SER A 11 22.85 21.17 13.85
C SER A 11 22.94 19.76 14.41
N THR A 12 23.26 18.79 13.55
CA THR A 12 23.52 17.41 13.96
C THR A 12 24.90 17.01 13.44
N ILE A 13 25.62 16.19 14.20
CA ILE A 13 26.90 15.64 13.75
C ILE A 13 26.65 14.36 12.97
N VAL A 14 27.46 14.07 11.96
CA VAL A 14 27.33 12.86 11.12
C VAL A 14 27.29 11.57 11.97
N GLN A 15 27.95 11.56 13.14
CA GLN A 15 27.90 10.43 14.08
C GLN A 15 26.52 10.19 14.72
N VAL A 16 25.65 11.20 14.77
CA VAL A 16 24.25 11.08 15.23
C VAL A 16 23.33 10.63 14.09
N LEU A 17 23.71 10.90 12.84
CA LEU A 17 23.05 10.35 11.65
C LEU A 17 23.47 8.88 11.47
N LYS A 18 22.74 7.97 12.13
CA LYS A 18 22.91 6.54 11.91
C LYS A 18 22.48 6.19 10.48
N LEU A 19 23.44 5.88 9.62
CA LEU A 19 23.17 5.32 8.29
C LEU A 19 22.41 4.01 8.47
N ARG A 20 21.34 3.84 7.67
CA ARG A 20 20.54 2.63 7.65
C ARG A 20 20.46 2.15 6.22
N ASP A 21 20.58 0.84 6.05
CA ASP A 21 20.18 0.20 4.83
C ASP A 21 18.66 0.03 4.86
N TRP A 22 18.03 0.36 3.73
CA TRP A 22 16.60 0.23 3.54
C TRP A 22 16.34 -0.85 2.51
N GLN A 23 15.28 -1.62 2.74
CA GLN A 23 14.80 -2.55 1.73
C GLN A 23 14.24 -1.78 0.55
N LEU A 24 14.73 -2.09 -0.65
CA LEU A 24 14.36 -1.45 -1.90
C LEU A 24 13.87 -2.49 -2.91
N GLY A 25 12.99 -2.05 -3.79
CA GLY A 25 12.47 -2.82 -4.91
C GLY A 25 11.18 -3.60 -4.59
N PRO A 26 10.45 -4.01 -5.64
CA PRO A 26 9.09 -4.56 -5.52
C PRO A 26 9.02 -5.87 -4.75
N GLY A 27 10.10 -6.67 -4.71
CA GLY A 27 10.08 -7.98 -4.08
C GLY A 27 9.17 -8.98 -4.82
N GLN A 28 8.55 -9.89 -4.07
CA GLN A 28 7.72 -10.96 -4.62
C GLN A 28 6.22 -10.70 -4.37
N PRO A 29 5.41 -10.44 -5.42
CA PRO A 29 3.98 -10.11 -5.26
C PRO A 29 3.17 -11.27 -4.67
N THR A 30 3.65 -12.52 -4.79
CA THR A 30 3.00 -13.70 -4.20
C THR A 30 2.84 -13.60 -2.68
N LEU A 31 3.73 -12.88 -1.98
CA LEU A 31 3.59 -12.61 -0.54
C LEU A 31 2.29 -11.88 -0.18
N VAL A 32 1.75 -11.10 -1.13
CA VAL A 32 0.46 -10.43 -0.98
C VAL A 32 -0.66 -11.36 -1.44
N MET A 33 -0.50 -12.00 -2.59
CA MET A 33 -1.55 -12.83 -3.22
C MET A 33 -1.92 -14.07 -2.39
N ASP A 34 -0.96 -14.69 -1.72
CA ASP A 34 -1.15 -15.92 -0.93
C ASP A 34 -2.01 -15.69 0.34
N GLN A 35 -2.35 -14.44 0.67
CA GLN A 35 -3.22 -14.11 1.81
C GLN A 35 -4.72 -14.28 1.50
N PHE A 36 -5.11 -14.50 0.24
CA PHE A 36 -6.51 -14.54 -0.17
C PHE A 36 -6.98 -15.96 -0.46
N SER A 37 -8.00 -16.42 0.27
CA SER A 37 -8.66 -17.70 0.03
C SER A 37 -9.64 -17.61 -1.15
N ALA A 38 -9.78 -18.68 -1.93
CA ALA A 38 -10.82 -18.78 -2.96
C ALA A 38 -12.25 -18.86 -2.38
N ASP A 39 -12.37 -19.18 -1.08
CA ASP A 39 -13.64 -19.26 -0.38
C ASP A 39 -14.22 -17.87 -0.09
N ASP A 40 -13.37 -16.86 0.16
CA ASP A 40 -13.81 -15.52 0.54
C ASP A 40 -13.57 -14.48 -0.55
N PHE A 41 -12.66 -14.75 -1.48
CA PHE A 41 -12.22 -13.78 -2.49
C PHE A 41 -12.34 -14.32 -3.93
N ARG A 42 -12.36 -13.38 -4.87
CA ARG A 42 -12.27 -13.61 -6.31
C ARG A 42 -11.01 -12.93 -6.83
N MET A 43 -10.14 -13.68 -7.47
CA MET A 43 -8.95 -13.16 -8.14
C MET A 43 -9.13 -13.22 -9.65
N VAL A 44 -8.85 -12.12 -10.34
CA VAL A 44 -8.90 -11.98 -11.79
C VAL A 44 -7.59 -11.39 -12.27
N VAL A 45 -7.03 -11.92 -13.35
CA VAL A 45 -5.89 -11.35 -14.06
C VAL A 45 -6.43 -10.82 -15.40
N ASP A 46 -6.17 -9.56 -15.70
CA ASP A 46 -6.61 -8.95 -16.96
C ASP A 46 -5.61 -9.17 -18.10
N ASP A 47 -5.91 -8.64 -19.29
CA ASP A 47 -5.07 -8.75 -20.49
C ASP A 47 -3.73 -8.01 -20.39
N ARG A 48 -3.58 -7.13 -19.39
CA ARG A 48 -2.35 -6.39 -19.08
C ARG A 48 -1.53 -7.05 -17.97
N ALA A 49 -1.97 -8.21 -17.50
CA ALA A 49 -1.44 -8.91 -16.32
C ALA A 49 -1.61 -8.12 -15.02
N ASP A 50 -2.53 -7.16 -14.98
CA ASP A 50 -2.96 -6.54 -13.73
C ASP A 50 -3.82 -7.56 -12.96
N VAL A 51 -3.62 -7.64 -11.64
CA VAL A 51 -4.34 -8.58 -10.79
C VAL A 51 -5.33 -7.84 -9.91
N HIS A 52 -6.55 -8.34 -9.88
CA HIS A 52 -7.66 -7.77 -9.13
C HIS A 52 -8.19 -8.83 -8.16
N VAL A 53 -8.15 -8.53 -6.86
CA VAL A 53 -8.75 -9.35 -5.82
C VAL A 53 -9.92 -8.60 -5.20
N ASN A 54 -11.09 -9.23 -5.14
CA ASN A 54 -12.28 -8.67 -4.52
C ASN A 54 -12.83 -9.65 -3.49
N SER A 55 -13.25 -9.17 -2.33
CA SER A 55 -14.05 -10.01 -1.43
C SER A 55 -15.40 -10.32 -2.06
N LYS A 56 -15.96 -11.51 -1.79
CA LYS A 56 -17.24 -11.94 -2.37
C LYS A 56 -18.43 -11.06 -1.94
N ASP A 57 -18.31 -10.36 -0.82
CA ASP A 57 -19.30 -9.37 -0.35
C ASP A 57 -19.12 -7.97 -0.98
N GLY A 58 -18.10 -7.78 -1.83
CA GLY A 58 -17.82 -6.53 -2.54
C GLY A 58 -17.27 -5.39 -1.68
N ARG A 59 -16.86 -5.67 -0.44
CA ARG A 59 -16.40 -4.64 0.52
C ARG A 59 -14.90 -4.39 0.52
N PHE A 60 -14.10 -5.33 0.04
CA PHE A 60 -12.66 -5.20 -0.06
C PHE A 60 -12.22 -5.37 -1.51
N TYR A 61 -11.26 -4.54 -1.92
CA TYR A 61 -10.56 -4.63 -3.19
C TYR A 61 -9.05 -4.48 -2.99
N LEU A 62 -8.29 -5.34 -3.68
CA LEU A 62 -6.86 -5.17 -3.93
C LEU A 62 -6.63 -5.15 -5.46
N GLY A 63 -5.87 -4.19 -5.94
CA GLY A 63 -5.29 -4.18 -7.28
C GLY A 63 -3.77 -4.25 -7.21
N TRP A 64 -3.17 -5.04 -8.08
CA TRP A 64 -1.72 -5.06 -8.34
C TRP A 64 -1.46 -4.76 -9.82
N PHE A 65 -0.62 -3.78 -10.06
CA PHE A 65 -0.32 -3.21 -11.37
C PHE A 65 1.19 -3.25 -11.59
N PRO A 66 1.76 -4.35 -12.10
CA PRO A 66 3.22 -4.54 -12.16
C PRO A 66 3.94 -3.47 -13.00
N LEU A 67 3.24 -2.87 -13.97
CA LEU A 67 3.77 -1.80 -14.83
C LEU A 67 3.24 -0.41 -14.46
N GLY A 68 2.60 -0.29 -13.29
CA GLY A 68 1.89 0.90 -12.87
C GLY A 68 0.51 1.03 -13.52
N ARG A 69 -0.45 1.52 -12.74
CA ARG A 69 -1.83 1.70 -13.19
C ARG A 69 -1.93 2.87 -14.19
N PRO A 70 -2.55 2.68 -15.37
CA PRO A 70 -2.71 3.77 -16.34
C PRO A 70 -3.45 4.97 -15.76
N GLY A 71 -2.98 6.17 -16.12
CA GLY A 71 -3.57 7.42 -15.65
C GLY A 71 -3.24 7.77 -14.19
N THR A 72 -2.31 7.05 -13.56
CA THR A 72 -1.79 7.36 -12.22
C THR A 72 -0.29 7.66 -12.27
N ASP A 73 0.24 8.23 -11.19
CA ASP A 73 1.68 8.45 -11.00
C ASP A 73 2.35 7.19 -10.44
N GLY A 74 2.37 6.12 -11.23
CA GLY A 74 3.06 4.87 -10.88
C GLY A 74 2.41 4.04 -9.78
N GLU A 75 1.08 4.08 -9.62
CA GLU A 75 0.36 3.24 -8.64
C GLU A 75 0.57 1.76 -8.98
N GLY A 76 1.39 1.06 -8.20
CA GLY A 76 1.66 -0.37 -8.33
C GLY A 76 0.71 -1.24 -7.51
N TRP A 77 0.15 -0.68 -6.43
CA TRP A 77 -0.83 -1.38 -5.60
C TRP A 77 -1.95 -0.45 -5.16
N LYS A 78 -3.16 -0.99 -5.09
CA LYS A 78 -4.34 -0.29 -4.56
C LYS A 78 -5.07 -1.18 -3.57
N ILE A 79 -5.24 -0.74 -2.33
CA ILE A 79 -6.17 -1.34 -1.37
C ILE A 79 -7.36 -0.40 -1.24
N ALA A 80 -8.59 -0.92 -1.32
CA ALA A 80 -9.79 -0.15 -1.06
C ALA A 80 -10.77 -0.94 -0.20
N VAL A 81 -11.38 -0.26 0.77
CA VAL A 81 -12.45 -0.79 1.61
C VAL A 81 -13.68 0.10 1.44
N THR A 82 -14.78 -0.51 1.03
CA THR A 82 -16.05 0.17 0.81
C THR A 82 -16.70 0.51 2.16
N GLY A 83 -17.19 1.75 2.26
CA GLY A 83 -17.94 2.21 3.43
C GLY A 83 -19.39 1.74 3.43
N THR A 84 -20.18 2.35 4.30
CA THR A 84 -21.64 2.24 4.30
C THR A 84 -22.25 3.59 3.95
N ALA A 85 -23.59 3.66 3.88
CA ALA A 85 -24.29 4.94 3.75
C ALA A 85 -24.01 5.92 4.92
N LYS A 86 -23.54 5.43 6.06
CA LYS A 86 -23.31 6.25 7.28
C LYS A 86 -21.83 6.52 7.57
N VAL A 87 -20.93 5.67 7.08
CA VAL A 87 -19.49 5.71 7.41
C VAL A 87 -18.72 5.57 6.11
N PRO A 88 -17.84 6.52 5.75
CA PRO A 88 -17.08 6.45 4.51
C PRO A 88 -16.10 5.28 4.52
N GLY A 89 -15.78 4.80 3.32
CA GLY A 89 -14.69 3.85 3.11
C GLY A 89 -13.33 4.54 3.10
N TYR A 90 -12.29 3.78 2.79
CA TYR A 90 -10.95 4.33 2.62
C TYR A 90 -10.18 3.59 1.52
N SER A 91 -9.06 4.16 1.11
CA SER A 91 -8.13 3.48 0.20
C SER A 91 -6.69 3.86 0.49
N ILE A 92 -5.77 2.98 0.11
CA ILE A 92 -4.33 3.13 0.25
C ILE A 92 -3.72 2.78 -1.11
N SER A 93 -2.75 3.58 -1.56
CA SER A 93 -2.03 3.35 -2.81
C SER A 93 -0.54 3.24 -2.50
N PHE A 94 0.14 2.30 -3.17
CA PHE A 94 1.59 2.15 -3.13
C PHE A 94 2.13 2.22 -4.56
N ASP A 95 3.35 2.71 -4.71
CA ASP A 95 4.02 2.74 -6.01
C ASP A 95 4.50 1.34 -6.46
N THR A 96 5.02 1.24 -7.68
CA THR A 96 5.56 -0.02 -8.23
C THR A 96 6.80 -0.53 -7.51
N GLU A 97 7.56 0.33 -6.82
CA GLU A 97 8.82 -0.03 -6.16
C GLU A 97 8.65 -0.35 -4.68
N THR A 98 7.44 -0.20 -4.14
CA THR A 98 7.13 -0.52 -2.76
C THR A 98 7.32 -2.02 -2.52
N PRO A 99 8.15 -2.42 -1.54
CA PRO A 99 8.35 -3.82 -1.20
C PRO A 99 7.06 -4.57 -0.90
N ALA A 100 6.87 -5.72 -1.56
CA ALA A 100 5.66 -6.53 -1.43
C ALA A 100 5.37 -7.00 0.01
N ASP A 101 6.37 -7.13 0.87
CA ASP A 101 6.20 -7.46 2.29
C ASP A 101 5.57 -6.31 3.10
N ILE A 102 5.88 -5.05 2.76
CA ILE A 102 5.21 -3.88 3.33
C ILE A 102 3.74 -3.85 2.91
N VAL A 103 3.47 -4.09 1.62
CA VAL A 103 2.10 -4.19 1.11
C VAL A 103 1.37 -5.35 1.78
N ALA A 104 2.02 -6.51 1.92
CA ALA A 104 1.50 -7.68 2.59
C ALA A 104 1.11 -7.39 4.04
N ALA A 105 1.95 -6.68 4.80
CA ALA A 105 1.66 -6.26 6.16
C ALA A 105 0.46 -5.32 6.24
N ALA A 106 0.32 -4.39 5.28
CA ALA A 106 -0.84 -3.52 5.19
C ALA A 106 -2.12 -4.33 4.90
N VAL A 107 -2.08 -5.27 3.94
CA VAL A 107 -3.20 -6.18 3.64
C VAL A 107 -3.60 -6.99 4.87
N THR A 108 -2.65 -7.66 5.53
CA THR A 108 -2.89 -8.42 6.77
C THR A 108 -3.59 -7.54 7.81
N ARG A 109 -3.12 -6.29 7.99
CA ARG A 109 -3.74 -5.37 8.95
C ARG A 109 -5.18 -5.02 8.57
N VAL A 110 -5.43 -4.73 7.29
CA VAL A 110 -6.78 -4.39 6.79
C VAL A 110 -7.73 -5.57 6.97
N LEU A 111 -7.34 -6.77 6.56
CA LEU A 111 -8.15 -7.99 6.72
C LEU A 111 -8.43 -8.28 8.20
N GLY A 112 -7.45 -8.07 9.08
CA GLY A 112 -7.62 -8.21 10.53
C GLY A 112 -8.59 -7.19 11.18
N THR A 113 -9.03 -6.16 10.46
CA THR A 113 -10.10 -5.26 10.92
C THR A 113 -11.51 -5.74 10.55
N SER A 114 -11.61 -6.73 9.67
CA SER A 114 -12.89 -7.34 9.28
C SER A 114 -13.53 -8.09 10.44
N ARG A 115 -14.85 -8.00 10.54
CA ARG A 115 -15.68 -8.77 11.49
C ARG A 115 -16.93 -9.24 10.75
N PRO A 116 -17.40 -10.49 10.99
CA PRO A 116 -18.70 -10.92 10.52
C PRO A 116 -19.79 -9.96 11.01
N LEU A 117 -20.80 -9.73 10.17
CA LEU A 117 -22.03 -9.04 10.55
C LEU A 117 -23.03 -10.00 11.19
#